data_AF-A0A2G6LUC7-F1
#
_entry.id   AF-A0A2G6LUC7-F1
#
_cell.length_a   1.000
_cell.length_b   1.000
_cell.length_c   1.000
_cell.angle_alpha   90.00
_cell.angle_beta   90.00
_cell.angle_gamma   90.00
#
_symmetry.space_group_name_H-M   'P 1'
#
loop_
_entity.id
_entity.type
_entity.pdbx_description
1 polymer ?
#
loop_
_entity_poly.entity_id
_entity_poly.type
_entity_poly.pdbx_seq_one_letter_code
_entity_poly.pdbx_strand_id
1 'polypeptide(L)'
;MFTLFLIAASAIADDNGCFETAADVVPTAGTDDIVLTVLGSFSSETQKLGLDMYDTDQLTCVIATDRNGRQVHSYNTSTGVPINSMNLDSTNTNCFGVAWDHVPMGRQSGYHTNDWMLSTLFYSEDLGASWSYLANPVGDEGRGFDFDGTDYWITNDYLGVCRFQPGGDHQMLATPEIASQLSGLTIFPYLGDIGVAVTAYNSHFIWFYRWNGTDLDYIGKAPCPFTVDSSLGLAYSMNLGTLFWSYKQTDGKYGISELSLQFTSLSRETWAGIKSSF
;
A
#
# COMPACT_ATOMS: atom_id res chain seq x y z
N MET A 1 -54.80 8.75 0.41
CA MET A 1 -53.99 7.80 -0.37
C MET A 1 -52.54 8.25 -0.19
N PHE A 2 -51.81 7.62 0.73
CA PHE A 2 -50.42 7.97 1.04
C PHE A 2 -49.52 6.95 0.33
N THR A 3 -48.77 7.38 -0.67
CA THR A 3 -47.79 6.54 -1.36
C THR A 3 -46.49 6.60 -0.57
N LEU A 4 -46.15 5.50 0.10
CA LEU A 4 -44.90 5.32 0.81
C LEU A 4 -43.80 5.01 -0.22
N PHE A 5 -42.89 5.95 -0.45
CA PHE A 5 -41.65 5.68 -1.19
C PHE A 5 -40.68 4.93 -0.26
N LEU A 6 -40.53 3.62 -0.45
CA LEU A 6 -39.38 2.88 0.09
C LEU A 6 -38.16 3.27 -0.76
N ILE A 7 -37.30 4.13 -0.23
CA ILE A 7 -35.92 4.23 -0.70
C ILE A 7 -35.20 3.05 -0.06
N ALA A 8 -34.94 2.01 -0.83
CA ALA A 8 -34.01 0.96 -0.43
C ALA A 8 -32.62 1.59 -0.40
N ALA A 9 -32.20 2.06 0.78
CA ALA A 9 -30.79 2.29 1.04
C ALA A 9 -30.12 0.92 1.07
N SER A 10 -29.60 0.49 -0.08
CA SER A 10 -28.58 -0.54 -0.11
C SER A 10 -27.37 0.05 0.58
N ALA A 11 -27.26 -0.18 1.90
CA ALA A 11 -25.99 -0.06 2.56
C ALA A 11 -25.04 -0.99 1.80
N ILE A 12 -24.09 -0.42 1.06
CA ILE A 12 -22.98 -1.16 0.50
C ILE A 12 -22.13 -1.54 1.71
N ALA A 13 -22.54 -2.60 2.40
CA ALA A 13 -21.68 -3.29 3.33
C ALA A 13 -20.51 -3.78 2.49
N ASP A 14 -19.28 -3.49 2.94
CA ASP A 14 -18.04 -3.88 2.27
C ASP A 14 -17.53 -2.95 1.14
N ASP A 15 -17.77 -1.65 1.27
CA ASP A 15 -17.06 -0.62 0.50
C ASP A 15 -15.58 -0.55 0.95
N ASN A 16 -14.67 -0.71 -0.01
CA ASN A 16 -13.23 -0.63 0.17
C ASN A 16 -12.65 0.68 -0.40
N GLY A 17 -13.49 1.64 -0.79
CA GLY A 17 -13.12 2.92 -1.38
C GLY A 17 -12.83 2.86 -2.87
N CYS A 18 -13.09 1.76 -3.57
CA CYS A 18 -12.90 1.70 -5.02
C CYS A 18 -14.06 2.41 -5.74
N PHE A 19 -13.75 3.48 -6.49
CA PHE A 19 -14.75 4.20 -7.31
C PHE A 19 -14.51 4.08 -8.81
N GLU A 20 -13.42 3.42 -9.21
CA GLU A 20 -13.02 3.31 -10.61
C GLU A 20 -13.89 2.32 -11.40
N THR A 21 -14.19 2.69 -12.65
CA THR A 21 -14.52 1.73 -13.72
C THR A 21 -13.27 1.44 -14.55
N ALA A 22 -12.84 0.18 -14.62
CA ALA A 22 -11.57 -0.22 -15.23
C ALA A 22 -11.32 0.43 -16.61
N ALA A 23 -10.18 1.11 -16.76
CA ALA A 23 -9.69 1.63 -18.03
C ALA A 23 -8.60 0.72 -18.61
N ASP A 24 -8.62 0.51 -19.94
CA ASP A 24 -7.56 -0.20 -20.64
C ASP A 24 -6.32 0.70 -20.75
N VAL A 25 -5.18 0.20 -20.28
CA VAL A 25 -3.90 0.91 -20.36
C VAL A 25 -2.98 0.22 -21.36
N VAL A 26 -2.35 1.02 -22.22
CA VAL A 26 -1.29 0.53 -23.10
C VAL A 26 -0.09 0.14 -22.22
N PRO A 27 0.47 -1.08 -22.34
CA PRO A 27 1.61 -1.48 -21.55
C PRO A 27 2.83 -0.59 -21.83
N THR A 28 3.33 0.10 -20.80
CA THR A 28 4.66 0.71 -20.83
C THR A 28 5.70 -0.35 -20.48
N ALA A 29 6.69 -0.52 -21.36
CA ALA A 29 7.81 -1.44 -21.10
C ALA A 29 8.69 -0.90 -19.97
N GLY A 30 8.99 -1.75 -18.99
CA GLY A 30 9.99 -1.47 -17.95
C GLY A 30 11.43 -1.63 -18.46
N THR A 31 12.40 -1.25 -17.63
CA THR A 31 13.81 -1.52 -17.86
C THR A 31 14.21 -2.92 -17.41
N ASP A 32 13.54 -3.47 -16.40
CA ASP A 32 13.87 -4.74 -15.78
C ASP A 32 12.71 -5.74 -15.88
N ASP A 33 13.05 -7.03 -15.96
CA ASP A 33 12.10 -8.12 -15.75
C ASP A 33 11.96 -8.36 -14.24
N ILE A 34 10.72 -8.45 -13.77
CA ILE A 34 10.40 -8.58 -12.35
C ILE A 34 9.58 -9.85 -12.13
N VAL A 35 10.01 -10.67 -11.18
CA VAL A 35 9.33 -11.93 -10.82
C VAL A 35 8.90 -11.88 -9.36
N LEU A 36 7.63 -12.17 -9.14
CA LEU A 36 7.02 -12.33 -7.81
C LEU A 36 6.69 -13.81 -7.58
N THR A 37 7.16 -14.38 -6.48
CA THR A 37 6.83 -15.76 -6.08
C THR A 37 6.15 -15.77 -4.73
N VAL A 38 5.01 -16.44 -4.61
CA VAL A 38 4.29 -16.57 -3.33
C VAL A 38 5.05 -17.50 -2.40
N LEU A 39 5.38 -17.01 -1.21
CA LEU A 39 6.02 -17.77 -0.13
C LEU A 39 5.00 -18.31 0.88
N GLY A 40 3.95 -17.54 1.14
CA GLY A 40 2.90 -17.87 2.08
C GLY A 40 1.65 -17.04 1.84
N SER A 41 0.49 -17.49 2.31
CA SER A 41 -0.77 -16.75 2.20
C SER A 41 -1.74 -17.13 3.31
N PHE A 42 -2.55 -16.16 3.73
CA PHE A 42 -3.63 -16.36 4.70
C PHE A 42 -4.82 -15.48 4.37
N SER A 43 -6.03 -15.92 4.75
CA SER A 43 -7.28 -15.20 4.44
C SER A 43 -8.26 -15.23 5.61
N SER A 44 -9.07 -14.17 5.74
CA SER A 44 -10.19 -14.11 6.67
C SER A 44 -11.29 -13.17 6.17
N GLU A 45 -12.42 -13.12 6.89
CA GLU A 45 -13.53 -12.21 6.61
C GLU A 45 -13.22 -10.74 6.98
N THR A 46 -12.20 -10.51 7.81
CA THR A 46 -11.79 -9.17 8.27
C THR A 46 -11.06 -8.42 7.15
N GLN A 47 -11.44 -7.17 6.91
CA GLN A 47 -10.79 -6.31 5.92
C GLN A 47 -9.30 -6.15 6.23
N LYS A 48 -8.49 -6.03 5.16
CA LYS A 48 -7.03 -5.83 5.23
C LYS A 48 -6.66 -4.73 4.24
N LEU A 49 -7.13 -3.51 4.51
CA LEU A 49 -6.92 -2.34 3.67
C LEU A 49 -5.61 -1.66 4.07
N GLY A 50 -4.88 -1.17 3.07
CA GLY A 50 -3.50 -0.73 3.27
C GLY A 50 -2.65 -1.86 3.88
N LEU A 51 -1.34 -1.70 3.88
CA LEU A 51 -0.46 -2.51 4.71
C LEU A 51 0.72 -1.64 5.11
N ASP A 52 1.34 -2.00 6.23
CA ASP A 52 2.73 -1.64 6.52
C ASP A 52 3.34 -2.74 7.42
N MET A 53 4.62 -2.64 7.74
CA MET A 53 5.35 -3.56 8.60
C MET A 53 5.66 -2.92 9.95
N TYR A 54 5.31 -3.63 11.02
CA TYR A 54 5.96 -3.43 12.31
C TYR A 54 7.18 -4.34 12.37
N ASP A 55 8.32 -3.79 11.94
CA ASP A 55 9.60 -4.49 11.92
C ASP A 55 10.54 -3.91 13.00
N THR A 56 10.76 -4.70 14.04
CA THR A 56 11.71 -4.41 15.12
C THR A 56 12.58 -5.63 15.39
N ASP A 57 13.64 -5.47 16.17
CA ASP A 57 14.51 -6.58 16.60
C ASP A 57 13.75 -7.67 17.40
N GLN A 58 12.57 -7.35 17.95
CA GLN A 58 11.81 -8.22 18.85
C GLN A 58 10.57 -8.83 18.19
N LEU A 59 10.00 -8.14 17.20
CA LEU A 59 8.76 -8.51 16.56
C LEU A 59 8.75 -8.06 15.10
N THR A 60 8.32 -8.97 14.22
CA THR A 60 8.03 -8.73 12.80
C THR A 60 6.58 -9.13 12.58
N CYS A 61 5.72 -8.17 12.27
CA CYS A 61 4.32 -8.41 11.96
C CYS A 61 3.81 -7.43 10.92
N VAL A 62 2.88 -7.89 10.08
CA VAL A 62 2.21 -7.02 9.12
C VAL A 62 1.06 -6.32 9.81
N ILE A 63 0.90 -5.02 9.57
CA ILE A 63 -0.23 -4.24 10.04
C ILE A 63 -1.17 -3.90 8.88
N ALA A 64 -2.47 -3.95 9.13
CA ALA A 64 -3.50 -3.61 8.15
C ALA A 64 -4.67 -2.90 8.83
N THR A 65 -5.43 -2.13 8.08
CA THR A 65 -6.63 -1.47 8.59
C THR A 65 -7.89 -2.29 8.26
N ASP A 66 -8.81 -2.32 9.22
CA ASP A 66 -10.17 -2.81 9.06
C ASP A 66 -11.13 -1.63 9.26
N ARG A 67 -11.66 -1.14 8.16
CA ARG A 67 -12.58 0.00 8.14
C ARG A 67 -13.92 -0.36 8.78
N ASN A 68 -14.41 -1.58 8.56
CA ASN A 68 -15.67 -2.03 9.15
C ASN A 68 -15.55 -2.24 10.67
N GLY A 69 -14.44 -2.83 11.12
CA GLY A 69 -14.13 -3.00 12.54
C GLY A 69 -13.66 -1.72 13.23
N ARG A 70 -13.25 -0.71 12.46
CA ARG A 70 -12.62 0.54 12.91
C ARG A 70 -11.33 0.31 13.70
N GLN A 71 -10.49 -0.57 13.18
CA GLN A 71 -9.28 -1.02 13.86
C GLN A 71 -8.07 -1.05 12.94
N VAL A 72 -6.88 -0.93 13.54
CA VAL A 72 -5.63 -1.43 12.97
C VAL A 72 -5.34 -2.78 13.60
N HIS A 73 -5.08 -3.79 12.79
CA HIS A 73 -4.71 -5.13 13.24
C HIS A 73 -3.25 -5.40 12.95
N SER A 74 -2.58 -6.11 13.85
CA SER A 74 -1.26 -6.70 13.62
C SER A 74 -1.41 -8.21 13.43
N TYR A 75 -0.77 -8.77 12.41
CA TYR A 75 -0.85 -10.19 12.08
C TYR A 75 0.54 -10.84 12.10
N ASN A 76 0.60 -12.05 12.63
CA ASN A 76 1.79 -12.88 12.52
C ASN A 76 2.07 -13.19 11.04
N THR A 77 3.25 -12.82 10.53
CA THR A 77 3.60 -12.95 9.10
C THR A 77 3.53 -14.39 8.59
N SER A 78 3.86 -15.38 9.43
CA SER A 78 3.90 -16.80 9.04
C SER A 78 2.54 -17.51 9.08
N THR A 79 1.62 -17.07 9.93
CA THR A 79 0.34 -17.78 10.19
C THR A 79 -0.89 -16.97 9.84
N GLY A 80 -0.77 -15.65 9.70
CA GLY A 80 -1.91 -14.75 9.52
C GLY A 80 -2.81 -14.59 10.74
N VAL A 81 -2.44 -15.15 11.88
CA VAL A 81 -3.21 -15.01 13.13
C VAL A 81 -3.06 -13.57 13.65
N PRO A 82 -4.17 -12.88 13.99
CA PRO A 82 -4.09 -11.58 14.66
C PRO A 82 -3.35 -11.69 15.99
N ILE A 83 -2.34 -10.85 16.17
CA ILE A 83 -1.55 -10.74 17.41
C ILE A 83 -2.15 -9.68 18.31
N ASN A 84 -2.53 -8.54 17.71
CA ASN A 84 -3.05 -7.39 18.44
C ASN A 84 -4.02 -6.58 17.55
N SER A 85 -4.78 -5.69 18.19
CA SER A 85 -5.64 -4.73 17.52
C SER A 85 -5.69 -3.43 18.30
N MET A 86 -5.83 -2.33 17.57
CA MET A 86 -5.94 -0.98 18.11
C MET A 86 -7.16 -0.29 17.50
N ASN A 87 -7.96 0.39 18.32
CA ASN A 87 -9.09 1.16 17.80
C ASN A 87 -8.61 2.42 17.09
N LEU A 88 -9.21 2.71 15.94
CA LEU A 88 -9.03 3.97 15.23
C LEU A 88 -9.73 5.12 15.97
N ASP A 89 -9.37 6.35 15.60
CA ASP A 89 -10.13 7.52 16.02
C ASP A 89 -11.61 7.38 15.62
N SER A 90 -12.50 7.86 16.49
CA SER A 90 -13.95 7.77 16.28
C SER A 90 -14.47 8.58 15.08
N THR A 91 -13.64 9.43 14.48
CA THR A 91 -13.92 10.19 13.26
C THR A 91 -13.23 9.62 12.01
N ASN A 92 -12.19 8.78 12.16
CA ASN A 92 -11.62 8.01 11.05
C ASN A 92 -12.57 6.85 10.72
N THR A 93 -13.47 7.07 9.75
CA THR A 93 -14.59 6.16 9.42
C THR A 93 -14.38 5.43 8.10
N ASN A 94 -13.46 5.92 7.27
CA ASN A 94 -13.07 5.31 6.00
C ASN A 94 -11.55 5.18 5.96
N CYS A 95 -10.99 4.54 6.99
CA CYS A 95 -9.57 4.30 7.10
C CYS A 95 -9.07 3.32 6.04
N PHE A 96 -7.93 3.60 5.42
CA PHE A 96 -7.31 2.69 4.44
C PHE A 96 -5.84 2.44 4.73
N GLY A 97 -5.01 3.46 4.58
CA GLY A 97 -3.58 3.38 4.80
C GLY A 97 -3.25 3.35 6.27
N VAL A 98 -2.18 2.62 6.59
CA VAL A 98 -1.51 2.68 7.87
C VAL A 98 -0.01 2.77 7.60
N ALA A 99 0.70 3.58 8.38
CA ALA A 99 2.15 3.61 8.44
C ALA A 99 2.59 3.53 9.91
N TRP A 100 3.64 2.77 10.18
CA TRP A 100 4.32 2.66 11.46
C TRP A 100 5.59 3.50 11.41
N ASP A 101 5.56 4.62 12.12
CA ASP A 101 6.70 5.51 12.23
C ASP A 101 7.70 4.96 13.25
N HIS A 102 8.61 4.10 12.79
CA HIS A 102 9.73 3.63 13.59
C HIS A 102 10.90 4.63 13.55
N VAL A 103 10.81 5.74 14.30
CA VAL A 103 11.95 6.65 14.47
C VAL A 103 12.95 6.09 15.49
N PRO A 104 14.21 5.79 15.10
CA PRO A 104 15.28 5.61 16.07
C PRO A 104 15.63 6.98 16.67
N MET A 105 15.86 7.05 17.99
CA MET A 105 16.42 8.22 18.70
C MET A 105 15.43 9.34 19.12
N GLY A 106 14.55 9.03 20.08
CA GLY A 106 14.00 10.04 21.02
C GLY A 106 12.71 10.74 20.62
N ARG A 107 12.15 10.45 19.44
CA ARG A 107 10.72 10.68 19.14
C ARG A 107 9.90 9.47 19.55
N GLN A 108 8.62 9.66 19.85
CA GLN A 108 7.72 8.54 20.14
C GLN A 108 7.32 7.89 18.81
N SER A 109 7.58 6.59 18.67
CA SER A 109 7.07 5.82 17.54
C SER A 109 5.54 5.80 17.59
N GLY A 110 4.90 5.87 16.43
CA GLY A 110 3.46 6.02 16.37
C GLY A 110 2.85 5.47 15.10
N TYR A 111 1.55 5.17 15.19
CA TYR A 111 0.76 4.81 14.04
C TYR A 111 0.26 6.07 13.35
N HIS A 112 0.34 6.09 12.04
CA HIS A 112 -0.31 7.07 11.18
C HIS A 112 -1.32 6.35 10.31
N THR A 113 -2.49 6.95 10.10
CA THR A 113 -3.53 6.42 9.22
C THR A 113 -4.14 7.57 8.43
N ASN A 114 -4.71 7.26 7.27
CA ASN A 114 -5.51 8.20 6.49
C ASN A 114 -6.99 7.81 6.51
N ASP A 115 -7.83 8.66 5.92
CA ASP A 115 -9.23 8.37 5.65
C ASP A 115 -9.53 8.84 4.22
N TRP A 116 -9.98 7.96 3.32
CA TRP A 116 -10.11 8.31 1.90
C TRP A 116 -11.25 9.31 1.63
N MET A 117 -12.12 9.57 2.61
CA MET A 117 -13.21 10.55 2.51
C MET A 117 -12.89 11.87 3.23
N LEU A 118 -11.74 11.98 3.91
CA LEU A 118 -11.35 13.15 4.68
C LEU A 118 -9.98 13.66 4.25
N SER A 119 -9.81 14.99 4.26
CA SER A 119 -8.49 15.61 4.04
C SER A 119 -7.62 15.60 5.30
N THR A 120 -7.63 14.50 6.05
CA THR A 120 -7.01 14.40 7.39
C THR A 120 -6.17 13.13 7.52
N LEU A 121 -4.96 13.30 8.06
CA LEU A 121 -4.15 12.20 8.59
C LEU A 121 -4.37 12.12 10.10
N PHE A 122 -4.54 10.91 10.60
CA PHE A 122 -4.68 10.62 12.02
C PHE A 122 -3.41 9.97 12.51
N TYR A 123 -2.93 10.35 13.68
CA TYR A 123 -1.77 9.71 14.28
C TYR A 123 -1.92 9.49 15.78
N SER A 124 -1.27 8.45 16.28
CA SER A 124 -1.26 8.08 17.69
C SER A 124 0.13 7.62 18.13
N GLU A 125 0.64 8.26 19.18
CA GLU A 125 1.93 7.97 19.82
C GLU A 125 1.79 7.07 21.05
N ASP A 126 0.56 6.69 21.41
CA ASP A 126 0.21 5.94 22.63
C ASP A 126 -0.58 4.66 22.35
N LEU A 127 -0.33 4.06 21.19
CA LEU A 127 -0.97 2.81 20.74
C LEU A 127 -2.51 2.91 20.72
N GLY A 128 -3.02 4.05 20.23
CA GLY A 128 -4.42 4.31 19.95
C GLY A 128 -5.25 4.67 21.17
N ALA A 129 -4.60 5.00 22.31
CA ALA A 129 -5.31 5.52 23.47
C ALA A 129 -5.78 6.96 23.24
N SER A 130 -5.03 7.75 22.46
CA SER A 130 -5.42 9.05 21.96
C SER A 130 -4.96 9.25 20.51
N TRP A 131 -5.68 10.11 19.80
CA TRP A 131 -5.43 10.43 18.40
C TRP A 131 -5.31 11.93 18.23
N SER A 132 -4.34 12.32 17.41
CA SER A 132 -4.15 13.68 16.91
C SER A 132 -4.28 13.68 15.40
N TYR A 133 -4.39 14.87 14.80
CA TYR A 133 -4.68 14.98 13.37
C TYR A 133 -3.92 16.13 12.70
N LEU A 134 -3.63 15.93 11.41
CA LEU A 134 -2.95 16.88 10.54
C LEU A 134 -3.67 16.90 9.18
N ALA A 135 -3.44 17.96 8.40
CA ALA A 135 -3.93 17.99 7.02
C ALA A 135 -3.26 16.89 6.20
N ASN A 136 -4.05 16.16 5.40
CA ASN A 136 -3.54 15.22 4.42
C ASN A 136 -3.01 16.00 3.20
N PRO A 137 -1.72 15.90 2.82
CA PRO A 137 -1.17 16.67 1.69
C PRO A 137 -1.84 16.34 0.36
N VAL A 138 -2.45 15.17 0.23
CA VAL A 138 -3.17 14.77 -1.00
C VAL A 138 -4.66 15.14 -0.96
N GLY A 139 -5.15 15.73 0.12
CA GLY A 139 -6.56 16.00 0.33
C GLY A 139 -7.31 14.73 0.73
N ASP A 140 -8.51 14.55 0.18
CA ASP A 140 -9.22 13.27 0.23
C ASP A 140 -8.53 12.22 -0.65
N GLU A 141 -9.07 11.00 -0.71
CA GLU A 141 -8.65 9.93 -1.62
C GLU A 141 -7.22 9.37 -1.40
N GLY A 142 -6.55 9.77 -0.31
CA GLY A 142 -5.31 9.15 0.14
C GLY A 142 -5.51 7.70 0.58
N ARG A 143 -4.66 6.77 0.11
CA ARG A 143 -4.81 5.32 0.37
C ARG A 143 -3.53 4.65 0.86
N GLY A 144 -2.73 4.04 0.00
CA GLY A 144 -1.51 3.34 0.39
C GLY A 144 -0.60 4.31 1.12
N PHE A 145 0.00 3.88 2.22
CA PHE A 145 0.71 4.76 3.13
C PHE A 145 1.91 4.00 3.70
N ASP A 146 3.10 4.61 3.66
CA ASP A 146 4.33 4.01 4.17
C ASP A 146 5.30 5.11 4.66
N PHE A 147 6.31 4.73 5.42
CA PHE A 147 7.34 5.60 5.98
C PHE A 147 8.74 5.03 5.72
N ASP A 148 9.61 5.81 5.07
CA ASP A 148 10.94 5.34 4.67
C ASP A 148 12.03 5.50 5.76
N GLY A 149 11.64 5.88 6.98
CA GLY A 149 12.56 6.24 8.07
C GLY A 149 12.86 7.74 8.14
N THR A 150 12.56 8.50 7.08
CA THR A 150 12.72 9.95 7.02
C THR A 150 11.40 10.61 6.64
N ASP A 151 10.80 10.24 5.51
CA ASP A 151 9.61 10.82 4.90
C ASP A 151 8.47 9.82 4.80
N TYR A 152 7.26 10.37 4.78
CA TYR A 152 6.05 9.61 4.53
C TYR A 152 5.72 9.62 3.04
N TRP A 153 5.10 8.53 2.61
CA TRP A 153 4.70 8.30 1.23
C TRP A 153 3.26 7.88 1.19
N ILE A 154 2.42 8.58 0.43
CA ILE A 154 0.99 8.29 0.32
C ILE A 154 0.53 8.28 -1.13
N THR A 155 -0.32 7.33 -1.53
CA THR A 155 -0.93 7.37 -2.87
C THR A 155 -2.01 8.45 -2.95
N ASN A 156 -2.18 9.02 -4.13
CA ASN A 156 -3.22 9.99 -4.45
C ASN A 156 -3.96 9.54 -5.69
N ASP A 157 -5.03 8.77 -5.51
CA ASP A 157 -5.97 8.33 -6.55
C ASP A 157 -5.33 8.11 -7.94
N TYR A 158 -5.53 9.03 -8.89
CA TYR A 158 -4.94 9.00 -10.25
C TYR A 158 -3.75 9.96 -10.45
N LEU A 159 -3.35 10.71 -9.42
CA LEU A 159 -2.30 11.73 -9.51
C LEU A 159 -0.90 11.20 -9.19
N GLY A 160 -0.80 10.00 -8.61
CA GLY A 160 0.45 9.31 -8.36
C GLY A 160 0.76 9.16 -6.87
N VAL A 161 2.02 9.36 -6.49
CA VAL A 161 2.48 9.20 -5.10
C VAL A 161 2.92 10.55 -4.56
N CYS A 162 2.60 10.84 -3.31
CA CYS A 162 3.03 12.03 -2.59
C CYS A 162 4.07 11.65 -1.54
N ARG A 163 5.25 12.27 -1.61
CA ARG A 163 6.27 12.20 -0.55
C ARG A 163 6.19 13.46 0.30
N PHE A 164 6.21 13.35 1.62
CA PHE A 164 5.99 14.50 2.50
C PHE A 164 6.52 14.34 3.93
N GLN A 165 6.61 15.48 4.62
CA GLN A 165 6.73 15.56 6.08
C GLN A 165 5.40 16.04 6.68
N PRO A 166 4.88 15.45 7.76
CA PRO A 166 3.64 15.90 8.37
C PRO A 166 3.72 17.37 8.81
N GLY A 167 2.80 18.20 8.31
CA GLY A 167 2.78 19.64 8.55
C GLY A 167 3.88 20.45 7.82
N GLY A 168 4.68 19.81 6.97
CA GLY A 168 5.75 20.42 6.18
C GLY A 168 5.47 20.44 4.68
N ASP A 169 6.55 20.49 3.91
CA ASP A 169 6.49 20.44 2.45
C ASP A 169 6.11 19.04 1.96
N HIS A 170 5.51 19.00 0.76
CA HIS A 170 5.14 17.78 0.07
C HIS A 170 5.52 17.87 -1.41
N GLN A 171 5.69 16.71 -2.03
CA GLN A 171 6.02 16.58 -3.44
C GLN A 171 5.13 15.52 -4.08
N MET A 172 4.38 15.91 -5.11
CA MET A 172 3.63 14.98 -5.96
C MET A 172 4.57 14.38 -7.02
N LEU A 173 4.54 13.06 -7.13
CA LEU A 173 5.37 12.24 -8.01
C LEU A 173 4.45 11.46 -8.96
N ALA A 174 4.61 11.67 -10.25
CA ALA A 174 3.74 11.07 -11.25
C ALA A 174 4.04 9.57 -11.43
N THR A 175 2.99 8.77 -11.65
CA THR A 175 3.06 7.35 -12.01
C THR A 175 2.29 7.08 -13.31
N PRO A 176 2.73 7.64 -14.46
CA PRO A 176 1.94 7.67 -15.69
C PRO A 176 1.66 6.28 -16.29
N GLU A 177 2.36 5.23 -15.84
CA GLU A 177 2.16 3.83 -16.26
C GLU A 177 0.93 3.17 -15.63
N ILE A 178 0.28 3.85 -14.68
CA ILE A 178 -0.88 3.34 -13.95
C ILE A 178 -2.07 4.24 -14.26
N ALA A 179 -2.95 3.78 -15.16
CA ALA A 179 -4.23 4.46 -15.43
C ALA A 179 -5.37 3.77 -14.65
N SER A 180 -5.13 3.56 -13.36
CA SER A 180 -6.07 2.97 -12.41
C SER A 180 -5.89 3.63 -11.04
N GLN A 181 -6.93 3.61 -10.23
CA GLN A 181 -6.94 4.16 -8.89
C GLN A 181 -5.92 3.42 -8.01
N LEU A 182 -4.90 4.14 -7.57
CA LEU A 182 -3.85 3.59 -6.72
C LEU A 182 -4.40 3.18 -5.36
N SER A 183 -3.99 1.99 -4.89
CA SER A 183 -4.44 1.44 -3.62
C SER A 183 -3.27 1.20 -2.67
N GLY A 184 -2.49 0.14 -2.84
CA GLY A 184 -1.34 -0.16 -1.99
C GLY A 184 -0.06 0.56 -2.41
N LEU A 185 0.79 0.86 -1.45
CA LEU A 185 2.09 1.50 -1.63
C LEU A 185 3.05 0.96 -0.58
N THR A 186 4.29 0.71 -0.97
CA THR A 186 5.37 0.49 -0.01
C THR A 186 6.73 0.94 -0.55
N ILE A 187 7.65 1.19 0.37
CA ILE A 187 9.02 1.57 0.15
C ILE A 187 9.93 0.38 0.45
N PHE A 188 10.94 0.15 -0.38
CA PHE A 188 11.87 -0.96 -0.22
C PHE A 188 13.30 -0.58 -0.66
N PRO A 189 14.35 -1.26 -0.18
CA PRO A 189 15.71 -1.01 -0.65
C PRO A 189 15.90 -1.46 -2.10
N TYR A 190 16.42 -0.60 -2.98
CA TYR A 190 16.72 -0.94 -4.36
C TYR A 190 18.09 -0.43 -4.78
N LEU A 191 19.07 -1.34 -4.89
CA LEU A 191 20.44 -1.05 -5.35
C LEU A 191 21.15 0.10 -4.61
N GLY A 192 20.82 0.31 -3.33
CA GLY A 192 21.35 1.40 -2.51
C GLY A 192 20.52 2.68 -2.53
N ASP A 193 19.50 2.74 -3.38
CA ASP A 193 18.49 3.79 -3.44
C ASP A 193 17.17 3.35 -2.79
N ILE A 194 16.19 4.26 -2.80
CA ILE A 194 14.82 4.02 -2.37
C ILE A 194 14.01 3.47 -3.56
N GLY A 195 13.52 2.24 -3.42
CA GLY A 195 12.53 1.64 -4.30
C GLY A 195 11.12 1.95 -3.82
N VAL A 196 10.20 2.16 -4.76
CA VAL A 196 8.78 2.40 -4.49
C VAL A 196 7.95 1.38 -5.26
N ALA A 197 7.12 0.63 -4.56
CA ALA A 197 6.20 -0.34 -5.15
C ALA A 197 4.76 0.14 -4.95
N VAL A 198 3.95 0.09 -6.02
CA VAL A 198 2.56 0.57 -6.00
C VAL A 198 1.66 -0.49 -6.64
N THR A 199 0.43 -0.61 -6.16
CA THR A 199 -0.63 -1.39 -6.82
C THR A 199 -1.91 -0.55 -6.95
N ALA A 200 -2.86 -1.04 -7.72
CA ALA A 200 -4.12 -0.36 -8.01
C ALA A 200 -5.28 -1.35 -7.89
N TYR A 201 -6.49 -0.88 -7.56
CA TYR A 201 -7.62 -1.79 -7.27
C TYR A 201 -7.89 -2.80 -8.37
N ASN A 202 -8.13 -2.29 -9.58
CA ASN A 202 -8.68 -3.08 -10.69
C ASN A 202 -7.62 -3.51 -11.71
N SER A 203 -6.35 -3.19 -11.46
CA SER A 203 -5.25 -3.56 -12.33
C SER A 203 -4.28 -4.44 -11.54
N HIS A 204 -4.32 -5.74 -11.84
CA HIS A 204 -3.64 -6.79 -11.08
C HIS A 204 -2.14 -6.88 -11.40
N PHE A 205 -1.44 -5.76 -11.23
CA PHE A 205 0.01 -5.66 -11.28
C PHE A 205 0.53 -4.95 -10.03
N ILE A 206 1.83 -5.12 -9.79
CA ILE A 206 2.62 -4.27 -8.89
C ILE A 206 3.65 -3.57 -9.77
N TRP A 207 3.65 -2.24 -9.74
CA TRP A 207 4.60 -1.39 -10.45
C TRP A 207 5.71 -0.98 -9.51
N PHE A 208 6.93 -0.94 -10.04
CA PHE A 208 8.14 -0.67 -9.29
C PHE A 208 8.84 0.54 -9.89
N TYR A 209 9.28 1.43 -9.01
CA TYR A 209 9.96 2.66 -9.34
C TYR A 209 11.21 2.81 -8.47
N ARG A 210 12.18 3.57 -8.95
CA ARG A 210 13.31 4.06 -8.17
C ARG A 210 13.12 5.54 -7.92
N TRP A 211 13.25 5.97 -6.68
CA TRP A 211 13.37 7.38 -6.34
C TRP A 211 14.79 7.88 -6.62
N ASN A 212 14.92 8.84 -7.56
CA ASN A 212 16.22 9.38 -7.96
C ASN A 212 16.61 10.68 -7.22
N GLY A 213 15.82 11.09 -6.23
CA GLY A 213 15.98 12.34 -5.49
C GLY A 213 15.17 13.52 -6.04
N THR A 214 14.54 13.38 -7.21
CA THR A 214 13.65 14.41 -7.79
C THR A 214 12.37 13.81 -8.36
N ASP A 215 12.44 12.68 -9.05
CA ASP A 215 11.31 11.99 -9.67
C ASP A 215 11.35 10.48 -9.42
N LEU A 216 10.28 9.78 -9.80
CA LEU A 216 10.20 8.32 -9.84
C LEU A 216 10.61 7.81 -11.22
N ASP A 217 11.71 7.07 -11.29
CA ASP A 217 12.12 6.34 -12.50
C ASP A 217 11.41 4.99 -12.54
N TYR A 218 10.60 4.75 -13.58
CA TYR A 218 9.90 3.48 -13.75
C TYR A 218 10.88 2.33 -14.05
N ILE A 219 10.87 1.30 -13.18
CA ILE A 219 11.70 0.10 -13.31
C ILE A 219 10.96 -0.96 -14.14
N GLY A 220 9.68 -1.20 -13.83
CA GLY A 220 8.90 -2.25 -14.45
C GLY A 220 7.68 -2.64 -13.62
N LYS A 221 7.01 -3.71 -14.03
CA LYS A 221 5.87 -4.26 -13.30
C LYS A 221 5.86 -5.77 -13.34
N ALA A 222 5.27 -6.39 -12.32
CA ALA A 222 5.00 -7.82 -12.27
C ALA A 222 3.51 -8.07 -12.07
N PRO A 223 2.92 -9.12 -12.67
CA PRO A 223 1.53 -9.48 -12.42
C PRO A 223 1.35 -9.93 -10.97
N CYS A 224 0.20 -9.59 -10.38
CA CYS A 224 -0.18 -10.15 -9.10
C CYS A 224 -0.32 -11.68 -9.21
N PRO A 225 0.16 -12.47 -8.24
CA PRO A 225 0.19 -13.94 -8.38
C PRO A 225 -1.19 -14.62 -8.43
N PHE A 226 -2.25 -13.93 -7.99
CA PHE A 226 -3.61 -14.46 -7.95
C PHE A 226 -4.57 -13.56 -8.73
N THR A 227 -5.58 -14.18 -9.33
CA THR A 227 -6.77 -13.45 -9.80
C THR A 227 -7.61 -13.07 -8.60
N VAL A 228 -7.85 -11.77 -8.42
CA VAL A 228 -8.52 -11.19 -7.25
C VAL A 228 -9.58 -10.20 -7.71
N ASP A 229 -10.49 -9.83 -6.81
CA ASP A 229 -11.45 -8.75 -7.05
C ASP A 229 -10.78 -7.38 -6.95
N SER A 230 -9.89 -7.20 -5.96
CA SER A 230 -9.14 -5.95 -5.81
C SER A 230 -7.79 -6.14 -5.12
N SER A 231 -6.78 -5.38 -5.53
CA SER A 231 -5.54 -5.17 -4.74
C SER A 231 -5.74 -4.02 -3.75
N LEU A 232 -5.31 -4.19 -2.51
CA LEU A 232 -5.69 -3.30 -1.40
C LEU A 232 -4.51 -2.70 -0.63
N GLY A 233 -3.36 -3.35 -0.61
CA GLY A 233 -2.25 -2.90 0.23
C GLY A 233 -0.95 -3.57 -0.14
N LEU A 234 0.15 -2.88 0.15
CA LEU A 234 1.52 -3.37 -0.02
C LEU A 234 2.32 -2.99 1.21
N ALA A 235 3.24 -3.85 1.62
CA ALA A 235 4.22 -3.56 2.66
C ALA A 235 5.50 -4.32 2.38
N TYR A 236 6.66 -3.80 2.73
CA TYR A 236 7.93 -4.48 2.58
C TYR A 236 8.57 -4.72 3.94
N SER A 237 8.95 -5.97 4.22
CA SER A 237 9.65 -6.30 5.45
C SER A 237 11.16 -6.20 5.24
N MET A 238 11.79 -5.29 5.99
CA MET A 238 13.25 -5.17 6.03
C MET A 238 13.89 -6.39 6.71
N ASN A 239 13.20 -7.00 7.68
CA ASN A 239 13.68 -8.17 8.39
C ASN A 239 13.62 -9.44 7.56
N LEU A 240 12.58 -9.62 6.74
CA LEU A 240 12.39 -10.81 5.91
C LEU A 240 12.95 -10.65 4.49
N GLY A 241 13.09 -9.41 4.01
CA GLY A 241 13.47 -9.12 2.63
C GLY A 241 12.37 -9.49 1.62
N THR A 242 11.10 -9.41 2.03
CA THR A 242 9.94 -9.86 1.26
C THR A 242 8.85 -8.80 1.22
N LEU A 243 8.02 -8.86 0.18
CA LEU A 243 6.88 -7.99 -0.04
C LEU A 243 5.60 -8.68 0.47
N PHE A 244 4.72 -7.96 1.14
CA PHE A 244 3.38 -8.40 1.51
C PHE A 244 2.36 -7.67 0.64
N TRP A 245 1.36 -8.40 0.17
CA TRP A 245 0.28 -7.87 -0.66
C TRP A 245 -1.07 -8.29 -0.10
N SER A 246 -1.94 -7.31 0.20
CA SER A 246 -3.32 -7.57 0.59
C SER A 246 -4.28 -7.39 -0.58
N TYR A 247 -5.31 -8.23 -0.59
CA TYR A 247 -6.28 -8.28 -1.67
C TYR A 247 -7.65 -8.77 -1.19
N LYS A 248 -8.68 -8.43 -1.96
CA LYS A 248 -10.02 -9.01 -1.85
C LYS A 248 -10.16 -10.12 -2.88
N GLN A 249 -10.49 -11.32 -2.44
CA GLN A 249 -10.78 -12.46 -3.30
C GLN A 249 -12.15 -12.32 -3.97
N THR A 250 -12.35 -13.06 -5.06
CA THR A 250 -13.63 -13.09 -5.79
C THR A 250 -14.79 -13.70 -4.99
N ASP A 251 -14.48 -14.42 -3.89
CA ASP A 251 -15.47 -14.92 -2.93
C ASP A 251 -15.80 -13.91 -1.81
N GLY A 252 -15.21 -12.70 -1.85
CA GLY A 252 -15.43 -11.62 -0.88
C GLY A 252 -14.48 -11.62 0.31
N LYS A 253 -13.63 -12.65 0.49
CA LYS A 253 -12.69 -12.71 1.61
C LYS A 253 -11.46 -11.85 1.37
N TYR A 254 -10.79 -11.48 2.46
CA TYR A 254 -9.58 -10.68 2.42
C TYR A 254 -8.34 -11.54 2.69
N GLY A 255 -7.39 -11.51 1.77
CA GLY A 255 -6.12 -12.21 1.85
C GLY A 255 -4.93 -11.29 2.08
N ILE A 256 -3.85 -11.84 2.67
CA ILE A 256 -2.49 -11.31 2.56
C ILE A 256 -1.60 -12.44 2.06
N SER A 257 -0.72 -12.12 1.12
CA SER A 257 0.31 -13.01 0.62
C SER A 257 1.70 -12.41 0.82
N GLU A 258 2.62 -13.23 1.29
CA GLU A 258 4.06 -12.92 1.30
C GLU A 258 4.67 -13.32 -0.04
N LEU A 259 5.45 -12.43 -0.63
CA LEU A 259 6.01 -12.52 -1.96
C LEU A 259 7.52 -12.31 -1.91
N SER A 260 8.30 -13.23 -2.46
CA SER A 260 9.69 -12.94 -2.79
C SER A 260 9.75 -12.05 -4.03
N LEU A 261 10.60 -11.02 -4.00
CA LEU A 261 10.82 -10.09 -5.10
C LEU A 261 12.18 -10.34 -5.75
N GLN A 262 12.19 -10.60 -7.06
CA GLN A 262 13.42 -10.75 -7.83
C GLN A 262 13.42 -9.82 -9.04
N PHE A 263 14.51 -9.06 -9.18
CA PHE A 263 14.82 -8.27 -10.37
C PHE A 263 15.82 -9.02 -11.24
N THR A 264 15.54 -9.13 -12.53
CA THR A 264 16.46 -9.61 -13.55
C THR A 264 16.69 -8.48 -14.55
N SER A 265 17.85 -7.83 -14.45
CA SER A 265 18.26 -6.87 -15.48
C SER A 265 18.85 -7.62 -16.66
N LEU A 266 18.54 -7.17 -17.88
CA LEU A 266 19.30 -7.56 -19.06
C LEU A 266 20.69 -6.93 -18.93
N SER A 267 21.68 -7.68 -18.47
CA SER A 267 23.04 -7.15 -18.39
C SER A 267 23.50 -6.71 -19.79
N ARG A 268 23.96 -5.47 -19.91
CA ARG A 268 24.48 -4.89 -21.16
C ARG A 268 25.64 -5.71 -21.75
N GLU A 269 26.26 -6.58 -20.94
CA GLU A 269 27.31 -7.52 -21.35
C GLU A 269 26.81 -8.58 -22.34
N THR A 270 25.54 -9.01 -22.25
CA THR A 270 24.98 -9.95 -23.23
C THR A 270 24.87 -9.33 -24.64
N TRP A 271 24.64 -8.02 -24.72
CA TRP A 271 24.64 -7.28 -25.99
C TRP A 271 26.04 -7.09 -26.58
N ALA A 272 27.06 -6.87 -25.73
CA ALA A 272 28.44 -6.80 -26.17
C ALA A 272 28.94 -8.16 -26.71
N GLY A 273 28.53 -9.27 -26.06
CA GLY A 273 28.84 -10.63 -26.51
C GLY A 273 28.25 -10.98 -27.88
N ILE A 274 27.01 -10.55 -28.16
CA ILE A 274 26.35 -10.78 -29.47
C ILE A 274 26.99 -9.95 -30.58
N LYS A 275 27.49 -8.74 -30.28
CA LYS A 275 28.15 -7.90 -31.30
C LYS A 275 29.59 -8.31 -31.61
N SER A 276 30.24 -9.09 -30.74
CA SER A 276 31.57 -9.64 -31.01
C SER A 276 31.58 -10.97 -31.78
N SER A 277 30.41 -11.55 -32.05
CA SER A 277 30.26 -12.84 -32.75
C SER A 277 29.87 -12.73 -34.24
N PHE A 278 29.97 -11.54 -34.83
CA PHE A 278 29.75 -11.32 -36.27
C PHE A 278 31.05 -10.96 -36.98
#